data_AF-A0A0J1FVY5-F1
#
_entry.id   AF-A0A0J1FVY5-F1
#
_cell.length_a   1.000
_cell.length_b   1.000
_cell.length_c   1.000
_cell.angle_alpha   90.00
_cell.angle_beta   90.00
_cell.angle_gamma   90.00
#
_symmetry.space_group_name_H-M   'P 1'
#
loop_
_entity.id
_entity.type
_entity.pdbx_description
1 polymer ?
#
loop_
_entity_poly.entity_id
_entity_poly.type
_entity_poly.pdbx_seq_one_letter_code
_entity_poly.pdbx_strand_id
1 'polypeptide(L)' 'MAQSRCLKCGGQKFEAVYANNLEGTTRAVLFIQCVECGSVVGALDFLNISVKAARVKNDLQITIERLLSRLNGS' A
#
# COMPACT_ATOMS: atom_id res chain seq x y z
N MET A 1 25.07 14.94 3.27
CA MET A 1 23.79 14.22 3.39
C MET A 1 24.10 12.81 3.88
N ALA A 2 23.45 12.34 4.94
CA ALA A 2 23.63 10.95 5.37
C ALA A 2 22.98 10.03 4.34
N GLN A 3 23.75 9.13 3.74
CA GLN A 3 23.25 8.14 2.79
C GLN A 3 23.06 6.82 3.52
N SER A 4 21.88 6.22 3.39
CA SER A 4 21.55 4.95 4.03
C SER A 4 22.53 3.87 3.58
N ARG A 5 23.05 3.08 4.54
CA ARG A 5 23.95 1.95 4.30
C ARG A 5 23.38 0.68 4.91
N CYS A 6 23.46 -0.42 4.17
CA CYS A 6 23.05 -1.72 4.66
C CYS A 6 24.01 -2.18 5.76
N LEU A 7 23.48 -2.47 6.95
CA LEU A 7 24.26 -2.94 8.10
C LEU A 7 25.00 -4.26 7.81
N LYS A 8 24.52 -5.06 6.84
CA LYS A 8 25.09 -6.37 6.51
C LYS A 8 26.25 -6.30 5.51
N CYS A 9 26.09 -5.54 4.41
CA CYS A 9 27.08 -5.52 3.31
C CYS A 9 27.65 -4.14 2.96
N GLY A 10 27.18 -3.07 3.62
CA GLY A 10 27.58 -1.69 3.31
C GLY A 10 26.93 -1.08 2.07
N GLY A 11 26.10 -1.85 1.35
CA GLY A 11 25.39 -1.42 0.16
C GLY A 11 24.48 -0.22 0.38
N GLN A 12 24.27 0.57 -0.66
CA GLN A 12 23.57 1.87 -0.56
C GLN A 12 22.26 1.91 -1.37
N LYS A 13 21.98 0.84 -2.11
CA LYS A 13 20.76 0.69 -2.89
C LYS A 13 19.78 -0.22 -2.17
N PHE A 14 18.53 0.24 -2.10
CA PHE A 14 17.44 -0.47 -1.47
C PHE A 14 16.26 -0.51 -2.41
N GLU A 15 15.48 -1.58 -2.32
CA GLU A 15 14.26 -1.79 -3.10
C GLU A 15 13.10 -2.18 -2.19
N ALA A 16 11.88 -1.89 -2.66
CA ALA A 16 10.65 -2.33 -2.04
C ALA A 16 10.15 -3.60 -2.72
N VAL A 17 10.05 -4.70 -1.97
CA VAL A 17 9.60 -6.00 -2.45
C VAL A 17 8.21 -6.31 -1.91
N TYR A 18 7.31 -6.65 -2.81
CA TYR A 18 5.93 -7.02 -2.50
C TYR A 18 5.86 -8.46 -2.01
N ALA A 19 5.51 -8.64 -0.75
CA ALA A 19 5.17 -9.94 -0.17
C ALA A 19 3.65 -10.07 -0.11
N ASN A 20 3.08 -10.70 -1.13
CA ASN A 20 1.64 -10.87 -1.32
C ASN A 20 1.11 -12.26 -0.89
N ASN A 21 1.98 -13.24 -0.65
CA ASN A 21 1.61 -14.61 -0.26
C ASN A 21 2.30 -15.01 1.06
N LEU A 22 2.12 -14.21 2.11
CA LEU A 22 2.61 -14.56 3.44
C LEU A 22 1.65 -15.56 4.10
N GLU A 23 2.20 -16.65 4.63
CA GLU A 23 1.41 -17.68 5.30
C GLU A 23 0.67 -17.09 6.52
N GLY A 24 -0.62 -17.41 6.65
CA GLY A 24 -1.45 -16.92 7.77
C GLY A 24 -2.01 -15.51 7.62
N THR A 25 -1.78 -14.80 6.50
CA THR A 25 -2.38 -13.47 6.27
C THR A 25 -2.76 -13.23 4.82
N THR A 26 -3.90 -12.56 4.60
CA THR A 26 -4.31 -12.04 3.28
C THR A 26 -3.78 -10.64 3.01
N ARG A 27 -3.09 -10.02 3.99
CA ARG A 27 -2.54 -8.68 3.86
C ARG A 27 -1.16 -8.75 3.19
N ALA A 28 -1.00 -7.96 2.13
CA ALA A 28 0.32 -7.75 1.55
C ALA A 28 1.17 -6.86 2.47
N VAL A 29 2.46 -7.16 2.53
CA VAL A 29 3.47 -6.36 3.21
C VAL A 29 4.54 -5.99 2.19
N LEU A 30 5.09 -4.78 2.32
CA LEU A 30 6.22 -4.33 1.52
C LEU A 30 7.50 -4.44 2.35
N PHE A 31 8.44 -5.28 1.97
CA PHE A 31 9.76 -5.30 2.59
C PHE A 31 10.68 -4.31 1.91
N ILE A 32 11.43 -3.55 2.69
CA ILE A 32 12.57 -2.80 2.18
C ILE A 32 13.80 -3.69 2.35
N GLN A 33 14.46 -4.03 1.25
CA GLN A 33 15.65 -4.87 1.28
C GLN A 33 16.82 -4.23 0.53
N CYS A 34 18.03 -4.61 0.91
CA CYS A 34 19.23 -4.22 0.20
C CYS A 34 19.31 -4.97 -1.14
N VAL A 35 19.49 -4.25 -2.24
CA VAL A 35 19.58 -4.83 -3.59
C VAL A 35 20.81 -5.73 -3.74
N GLU A 36 21.87 -5.45 -3.00
CA GLU A 36 23.15 -6.17 -3.14
C GLU A 36 23.17 -7.50 -2.40
N CYS A 37 22.56 -7.58 -1.21
CA CYS A 37 22.65 -8.77 -0.35
C CYS A 37 21.31 -9.37 0.07
N GLY A 38 20.19 -8.78 -0.35
CA GLY A 38 18.84 -9.22 -0.01
C GLY A 38 18.45 -9.05 1.46
N SER A 39 19.29 -8.41 2.28
CA SER A 39 18.96 -8.21 3.70
C SER A 39 17.77 -7.27 3.83
N VAL A 40 16.70 -7.74 4.46
CA VAL A 40 15.55 -6.91 4.84
C VAL A 40 15.99 -5.94 5.93
N VAL A 41 15.69 -4.66 5.75
CA VAL A 41 16.03 -3.56 6.66
C VAL A 41 14.79 -2.85 7.19
N GLY A 42 13.61 -3.17 6.69
CA GLY A 42 12.35 -2.63 7.16
C GLY A 42 11.14 -3.29 6.50
N ALA A 43 9.97 -3.01 7.05
CA ALA A 43 8.68 -3.39 6.49
C ALA A 43 7.75 -2.18 6.47
N LEU A 44 6.95 -2.07 5.42
CA LEU A 44 5.93 -1.05 5.22
C LEU A 44 4.58 -1.74 5.01
N ASP A 45 3.54 -1.10 5.52
CA ASP A 45 2.18 -1.54 5.22
C ASP A 45 1.87 -1.32 3.75
N PHE A 46 1.29 -2.33 3.10
CA PHE A 46 0.72 -2.15 1.77
C PHE A 46 -0.65 -1.47 1.88
N LEU A 47 -0.64 -0.15 1.88
CA LEU A 47 -1.86 0.65 1.75
C LEU A 47 -2.24 0.71 0.27
N ASN A 48 -3.21 -0.12 -0.12
CA ASN A 48 -3.77 -0.07 -1.48
C ASN A 48 -4.70 1.15 -1.63
N ILE A 49 -4.12 2.34 -1.66
CA ILE A 49 -4.81 3.63 -1.68
C ILE A 49 -5.77 3.69 -2.87
N SER A 50 -5.38 3.15 -4.02
CA SER A 50 -6.20 3.09 -5.23
C SER A 50 -7.53 2.35 -5.01
N VAL A 51 -7.50 1.22 -4.30
CA VAL A 51 -8.71 0.45 -3.96
C VAL A 51 -9.59 1.22 -2.98
N LYS A 52 -8.99 1.88 -1.97
CA LYS A 52 -9.76 2.71 -1.03
C LYS A 52 -10.41 3.90 -1.74
N ALA A 53 -9.70 4.56 -2.64
CA ALA A 53 -10.22 5.68 -3.43
C ALA A 53 -11.38 5.25 -4.34
N ALA A 54 -11.25 4.09 -5.00
CA ALA A 54 -12.32 3.54 -5.83
C ALA A 54 -13.59 3.24 -5.03
N ARG A 55 -13.46 2.70 -3.80
CA ARG A 55 -14.60 2.47 -2.90
C ARG A 55 -15.29 3.78 -2.52
N VAL A 56 -14.52 4.76 -2.07
CA VAL A 56 -15.06 6.09 -1.69
C VAL A 56 -15.80 6.73 -2.86
N LYS A 57 -15.27 6.62 -4.08
CA LYS A 57 -15.95 7.12 -5.29
C LYS A 57 -17.31 6.43 -5.49
N ASN A 58 -17.37 5.10 -5.39
CA ASN A 58 -18.62 4.36 -5.57
C ASN A 58 -19.63 4.71 -4.48
N ASP A 59 -19.20 4.78 -3.21
CA ASP A 59 -20.07 5.15 -2.09
C ASP A 59 -20.65 6.56 -2.28
N LEU A 60 -19.84 7.48 -2.81
CA LEU A 60 -20.27 8.83 -3.14
C LEU A 60 -21.32 8.85 -4.25
N GLN A 61 -21.12 8.07 -5.32
CA GLN A 61 -22.10 7.94 -6.41
C GLN A 61 -23.45 7.40 -5.91
N ILE A 62 -23.43 6.31 -5.13
CA ILE A 62 -24.63 5.71 -4.54
C ILE A 62 -25.36 6.71 -3.63
N THR A 63 -24.61 7.49 -2.86
CA THR A 63 -25.18 8.50 -1.96
C THR A 63 -25.85 9.63 -2.73
N ILE A 64 -25.23 10.10 -3.82
CA ILE A 64 -25.80 11.15 -4.69
C ILE A 64 -27.09 10.64 -5.36
N GLU A 65 -27.11 9.43 -5.90
CA GLU A 65 -28.30 8.83 -6.52
C GLU A 65 -29.47 8.71 -5.53
N ARG A 66 -29.18 8.33 -4.28
CA ARG A 66 -30.19 8.29 -3.20
C ARG A 66 -30.72 9.67 -2.83
N LEU A 67 -29.90 10.71 -2.87
CA LEU A 67 -30.34 12.08 -2.60
C LEU A 67 -31.21 12.62 -3.74
N LEU A 68 -30.81 12.40 -4.99
CA LEU A 68 -31.57 12.84 -6.17
C LEU A 68 -32.95 12.16 -6.23
N SER A 69 -33.02 10.85 -5.95
CA SER A 69 -34.29 10.13 -5.90
C SER A 69 -35.23 10.61 -4.80
N ARG A 70 -34.69 11.11 -3.67
CA ARG A 70 -35.49 11.74 -2.62
C ARG A 70 -36.01 13.13 -3.00
N LEU A 71 -35.21 13.92 -3.70
CA LEU A 71 -35.60 15.27 -4.15
C LEU A 71 -36.63 15.24 -5.29
N ASN A 72 -36.58 14.22 -6.16
CA ASN A 72 -37.54 14.05 -7.25
C ASN A 72 -38.83 13.31 -6.83
N GLY A 73 -38.86 12.76 -5.61
CA GLY A 73 -40.01 12.04 -5.05
C GLY A 73 -40.83 12.83 -4.02
N SER A 74 -40.48 14.11 -3.81
CA SER A 74 -41.16 15.10 -2.96
C SER A 74 -41.69 16.24 -3.80
#